data_AF-A0AAE3K2G6-F1
#
_entry.id   AF-A0AAE3K2G6-F1
#
_cell.length_a   1.000
_cell.length_b   1.000
_cell.length_c   1.000
_cell.angle_alpha   90.00
_cell.angle_beta   90.00
_cell.angle_gamma   90.00
#
_symmetry.space_group_name_H-M   'P 1'
#
loop_
_entity.id
_entity.type
_entity.pdbx_description
1 polymer ?
#
loop_
_entity_poly.entity_id
_entity_poly.type
_entity_poly.pdbx_seq_one_letter_code
_entity_poly.pdbx_strand_id
1 'polypeptide(L)' 'LKDGRLRRFIVIEKMRQTNHDKYVWEIDIVPGKGIVLLGRLNERVEDYALPEKVKEKIKKSREKQENL' A
#
# COMPACT_ATOMS: atom_id res chain seq x y z
N LEU A 1 14.04 8.29 -10.68
CA LEU A 1 12.81 7.79 -11.28
C LEU A 1 13.18 6.73 -12.28
N LYS A 2 12.70 5.50 -12.09
CA LYS A 2 12.87 4.43 -13.07
C LYS A 2 11.59 3.59 -12.97
N ASP A 3 10.49 4.07 -13.57
CA ASP A 3 9.41 3.27 -14.20
C ASP A 3 8.00 3.90 -14.26
N GLY A 4 7.69 4.99 -13.54
CA GLY A 4 6.42 5.74 -13.74
C GLY A 4 5.11 4.98 -13.49
N ARG A 5 5.15 3.79 -12.87
CA ARG A 5 3.97 2.92 -12.69
C ARG A 5 3.15 3.30 -11.45
N LEU A 6 1.82 3.36 -11.62
CA LEU A 6 0.86 3.55 -10.55
C LEU A 6 0.81 2.30 -9.66
N ARG A 7 1.13 2.47 -8.38
CA ARG A 7 1.02 1.43 -7.35
C ARG A 7 -0.18 1.74 -6.47
N ARG A 8 -0.97 0.71 -6.15
CA ARG A 8 -2.16 0.84 -5.32
C ARG A 8 -2.00 -0.03 -4.09
N PHE A 9 -2.53 0.43 -2.96
CA PHE A 9 -2.43 -0.28 -1.70
C PHE A 9 -3.80 -0.33 -1.01
N ILE A 10 -4.06 -1.40 -0.25
CA ILE A 10 -5.25 -1.58 0.56
C ILE A 10 -4.88 -2.00 1.97
N VAL A 11 -5.68 -1.57 2.93
CA VAL A 11 -5.51 -1.89 4.34
C VAL A 11 -6.87 -2.02 4.99
N ILE A 12 -7.00 -2.95 5.92
CA ILE A 12 -8.24 -3.13 6.67
C ILE A 12 -8.06 -2.46 8.03
N GLU A 13 -8.62 -1.25 8.14
CA GLU A 13 -8.58 -0.45 9.38
C GLU A 13 -9.42 -1.07 10.51
N LYS A 14 -10.61 -1.57 10.17
CA LYS A 14 -11.53 -2.17 11.14
C LYS A 14 -12.47 -3.15 10.47
N MET A 15 -12.57 -4.34 11.07
CA MET A 15 -13.61 -5.32 10.75
C MET A 15 -14.33 -5.75 12.02
N ARG A 16 -15.66 -5.66 12.04
CA ARG A 16 -16.46 -6.00 13.23
C ARG A 16 -16.47 -7.52 13.41
N GLN A 17 -16.22 -7.97 14.64
CA GLN A 17 -16.32 -9.38 15.04
C GLN A 17 -15.46 -10.33 14.18
N THR A 18 -14.33 -9.85 13.64
CA THR A 18 -13.41 -10.67 12.84
C THR A 18 -11.97 -10.28 13.14
N ASN A 19 -11.12 -11.29 13.36
CA ASN A 19 -9.68 -11.12 13.42
C ASN A 19 -9.13 -10.90 12.00
N HIS A 20 -9.25 -9.65 11.53
CA HIS A 20 -8.89 -9.26 10.18
C HIS A 20 -7.38 -9.07 10.04
N ASP A 21 -6.91 -9.16 8.79
CA ASP A 21 -5.53 -8.88 8.44
C ASP A 21 -5.21 -7.40 8.69
N LYS A 22 -4.19 -7.14 9.51
CA LYS A 22 -3.74 -5.80 9.86
C LYS A 22 -2.65 -5.31 8.93
N TYR A 23 -2.23 -6.05 7.92
CA TYR A 23 -1.14 -5.60 7.05
C TYR A 23 -1.63 -4.73 5.90
N VAL A 24 -0.75 -3.87 5.38
CA VAL A 24 -0.98 -3.20 4.10
C VAL A 24 -0.63 -4.14 2.96
N TRP A 25 -1.45 -4.12 1.93
CA TRP A 25 -1.30 -4.95 0.75
C TRP A 25 -1.16 -4.10 -0.49
N GLU A 26 -0.19 -4.41 -1.35
CA GLU A 26 -0.15 -3.88 -2.70
C GLU A 26 -1.17 -4.60 -3.56
N ILE A 27 -1.90 -3.85 -4.37
CA ILE A 27 -2.92 -4.37 -5.27
C ILE A 27 -2.73 -3.83 -6.68
N ASP A 28 -3.27 -4.57 -7.64
CA ASP A 28 -3.48 -4.11 -9.01
C ASP A 28 -4.92 -4.36 -9.45
N ILE A 29 -5.32 -3.70 -10.53
CA ILE A 29 -6.64 -3.86 -11.14
C ILE A 29 -6.43 -4.42 -12.54
N VAL A 30 -6.72 -5.71 -12.69
CA VAL A 30 -6.49 -6.43 -13.95
C VAL A 30 -7.81 -6.54 -14.71
N PRO A 31 -7.90 -6.09 -15.98
CA PRO A 31 -9.10 -6.21 -16.80
C PRO A 31 -9.63 -7.65 -16.86
N GLY A 32 -10.93 -7.83 -16.62
CA GLY A 32 -11.56 -9.14 -16.61
C GLY A 32 -11.30 -10.00 -15.36
N LYS A 33 -10.46 -9.55 -14.42
CA LYS A 33 -10.21 -10.24 -13.13
C LYS A 33 -10.63 -9.42 -11.91
N GLY A 34 -10.52 -8.10 -11.98
CA GLY A 34 -10.81 -7.20 -10.85
C GLY A 34 -9.57 -6.88 -10.02
N ILE A 35 -9.76 -6.66 -8.71
CA ILE A 35 -8.67 -6.35 -7.78
C ILE A 35 -7.88 -7.62 -7.48
N VAL A 36 -6.57 -7.53 -7.65
CA VAL A 36 -5.63 -8.63 -7.37
C VAL A 36 -4.64 -8.17 -6.32
N LEU A 37 -4.47 -8.98 -5.28
CA LEU A 37 -3.42 -8.78 -4.27
C LEU A 37 -2.07 -9.16 -4.89
N LEU A 38 -1.18 -8.18 -5.05
CA LEU A 38 0.16 -8.39 -5.59
C LEU A 38 1.13 -8.90 -4.53
N GLY A 39 0.96 -8.46 -3.29
CA GLY A 39 1.78 -8.89 -2.18
C GLY A 39 1.54 -8.10 -0.92
N ARG A 40 1.76 -8.74 0.22
CA ARG A 40 1.67 -8.12 1.54
C ARG A 40 2.93 -7.29 1.77
N LEU A 41 2.77 -6.02 2.15
CA LEU A 41 3.87 -5.27 2.73
C LEU A 41 4.06 -5.78 4.15
N ASN A 42 5.31 -5.90 4.61
CA ASN A 42 5.60 -6.36 5.97
C ASN A 42 5.19 -5.35 7.07
N GLU A 43 4.37 -4.35 6.76
CA GLU A 43 3.95 -3.26 7.65
C GLU A 43 2.52 -3.52 8.18
N ARG A 44 2.35 -3.54 9.50
CA ARG A 44 1.05 -3.71 10.19
C ARG A 44 0.42 -2.35 10.51
N VAL A 45 -0.91 -2.23 10.47
CA VAL A 45 -1.75 -1.09 10.88
C VAL A 45 -1.48 -0.65 12.32
N GLU A 46 -1.09 -1.56 13.20
CA GLU A 46 -0.66 -1.20 14.56
C GLU A 46 0.65 -0.39 14.54
N ASP A 47 1.49 -0.62 13.54
CA ASP A 47 2.65 0.21 13.23
C ASP A 47 2.27 1.44 12.38
N TYR A 48 0.98 1.70 12.09
CA TYR A 48 0.50 2.97 11.49
C TYR A 48 0.28 4.08 12.51
N ALA A 49 0.84 3.91 13.70
CA ALA A 49 1.90 4.79 14.19
C ALA A 49 3.13 4.86 13.22
N LEU A 50 2.94 5.18 11.93
CA LEU A 50 3.98 4.93 10.91
C LEU A 50 5.31 5.66 11.18
N PRO A 51 6.47 4.96 11.15
CA PRO A 51 7.79 5.58 11.24
C PRO A 51 8.09 6.53 10.07
N GLU A 52 8.73 7.66 10.36
CA GLU A 52 8.99 8.78 9.44
C GLU A 52 9.62 8.37 8.09
N LYS A 53 10.48 7.35 8.08
CA LYS A 53 11.18 6.91 6.87
C LYS A 53 10.31 6.16 5.85
N VAL A 54 9.25 5.49 6.30
CA VAL A 54 8.27 4.79 5.45
C VAL A 54 7.26 5.80 4.91
N LYS A 55 6.81 6.73 5.77
CA LYS A 55 6.17 7.97 5.34
C LYS A 55 7.00 8.65 4.27
N GLU A 56 8.30 8.81 4.48
CA GLU A 56 9.20 9.44 3.52
C GLU A 56 9.43 8.62 2.26
N LYS A 57 9.30 7.30 2.25
CA LYS A 57 9.56 6.47 1.06
C LYS A 57 8.32 6.29 0.20
N ILE A 58 7.15 6.31 0.84
CA ILE A 58 5.84 6.53 0.21
C ILE A 58 5.77 7.97 -0.31
N LYS A 59 6.25 8.96 0.46
CA LYS A 59 6.39 10.37 0.06
C LYS A 59 7.42 10.57 -1.05
N LYS A 60 8.59 9.91 -1.02
CA LYS A 60 9.63 9.99 -2.07
C LYS A 60 9.30 9.18 -3.31
N SER A 61 8.48 8.13 -3.21
CA SER A 61 7.91 7.47 -4.39
C SER A 61 6.78 8.32 -5.00
N ARG A 62 6.03 9.08 -4.18
CA ARG A 62 5.08 10.14 -4.61
C ARG A 62 5.79 11.32 -5.28
N GLU A 63 6.74 11.98 -4.62
CA GLU A 63 7.49 13.14 -5.11
C GLU A 63 8.32 12.81 -6.36
N LYS A 64 8.81 11.57 -6.47
CA LYS A 64 9.40 11.10 -7.73
C LYS A 64 8.34 10.98 -8.82
N GLN A 65 7.15 10.44 -8.58
CA GLN A 65 6.09 10.46 -9.61
C GLN A 65 5.62 11.87 -10.00
N GLU A 66 5.78 12.89 -9.14
CA GLU A 66 5.40 14.30 -9.40
C GLU A 66 6.47 15.13 -10.15
N ASN A 67 7.76 14.78 -10.06
CA ASN A 67 8.88 15.46 -10.74
C ASN A 67 9.31 14.76 -12.05
N LEU A 68 8.37 14.12 -12.74
CA LEU A 68 8.53 13.40 -14.03
C LEU A 68 7.50 13.95 -15.02
#